data_AF-A0A7M2A4U8-F1
#
_entry.id   AF-A0A7M2A4U8-F1
#
_cell.length_a   1.000
_cell.length_b   1.000
_cell.length_c   1.000
_cell.angle_alpha   90.00
_cell.angle_beta   90.00
_cell.angle_gamma   90.00
#
_symmetry.space_group_name_H-M   'P 1'
#
loop_
_entity.id
_entity.type
_entity.pdbx_description
1 polymer ?
#
loop_
_entity_poly.entity_id
_entity_poly.type
_entity_poly.pdbx_seq_one_letter_code
_entity_poly.pdbx_strand_id
1 'polypeptide(L)'
;MTDRVPWLLKNSSIRSNIVLSFGFSFVFANFMNFMSMFMLSAFPYLAELQIYGLYLSQFIPMVSAVFFILSFFILTHPIIKEVVALESAIDTISDGDFNHRIPPMHLIELKMFSLQVNSMVEHIQDQIANERESESAEKEWIEQVINELHTPLDAIIRNLGMLKRHSYQSEEDHVQIVHETYTAAYELRKLINDLSQYARLSSH
;
A
#
# COMPACT_ATOMS: atom_id res chain seq x y z
N MET A 1 -1.10 -16.36 -20.53
CA MET A 1 0.27 -16.85 -20.75
C MET A 1 1.07 -16.50 -19.52
N THR A 2 1.23 -17.45 -18.62
CA THR A 2 1.84 -17.30 -17.29
C THR A 2 3.23 -17.92 -17.35
N ASP A 3 4.23 -17.08 -17.65
CA ASP A 3 5.62 -17.49 -17.51
C ASP A 3 5.96 -17.60 -16.03
N ARG A 4 5.91 -18.86 -15.54
CA ARG A 4 6.53 -19.26 -14.28
C ARG A 4 8.04 -19.13 -14.43
N VAL A 5 8.55 -17.93 -14.12
CA VAL A 5 9.98 -17.72 -13.96
C VAL A 5 10.47 -18.64 -12.82
N PRO A 6 11.51 -19.46 -13.03
CA PRO A 6 12.01 -20.38 -12.02
C PRO A 6 12.48 -19.62 -10.78
N TRP A 7 12.05 -20.09 -9.61
CA TRP A 7 12.43 -19.59 -8.27
C TRP A 7 13.94 -19.51 -8.00
N LEU A 8 14.76 -20.01 -8.91
CA LEU A 8 16.23 -20.02 -8.86
C LEU A 8 16.90 -18.76 -9.42
N LEU A 9 16.16 -17.83 -10.06
CA LEU A 9 16.72 -16.62 -10.67
C LEU A 9 16.18 -15.30 -10.08
N LYS A 10 15.77 -15.30 -8.79
CA LYS A 10 15.57 -14.03 -8.06
C LYS A 10 16.94 -13.55 -7.56
N ASN A 11 17.49 -12.63 -8.36
CA ASN A 11 18.61 -11.71 -8.13
C ASN A 11 19.13 -11.66 -6.68
N SER A 12 20.46 -11.74 -6.51
CA SER A 12 21.20 -11.87 -5.23
C SER A 12 20.44 -11.35 -4.01
N SER A 13 19.67 -12.24 -3.37
CA SER A 13 18.98 -11.93 -2.12
C SER A 13 19.99 -11.34 -1.14
N ILE A 14 19.58 -10.39 -0.31
CA ILE A 14 20.37 -9.90 0.84
C ILE A 14 21.01 -11.07 1.60
N ARG A 15 20.32 -12.23 1.64
CA ARG A 15 20.83 -13.53 2.07
C ARG A 15 22.16 -13.92 1.43
N SER A 16 22.27 -13.91 0.10
CA SER A 16 23.49 -14.29 -0.62
C SER A 16 24.64 -13.34 -0.33
N ASN A 17 24.39 -12.03 -0.25
CA ASN A 17 25.46 -11.06 0.02
C ASN A 17 25.92 -11.09 1.48
N ILE A 18 25.01 -11.25 2.44
CA ILE A 18 25.38 -11.43 3.86
C ILE A 18 26.12 -12.76 4.04
N VAL A 19 25.60 -13.86 3.50
CA VAL A 19 26.25 -15.19 3.58
C VAL A 19 27.62 -15.19 2.90
N LEU A 20 27.74 -14.61 1.71
CA LEU A 20 29.01 -14.54 1.00
C LEU A 20 30.00 -13.64 1.72
N SER A 21 29.59 -12.48 2.23
CA SER A 21 30.50 -11.56 2.94
C SER A 21 31.00 -12.15 4.26
N PHE A 22 30.10 -12.62 5.12
CA PHE A 22 30.48 -13.25 6.40
C PHE A 22 31.23 -14.58 6.19
N GLY A 23 30.78 -15.41 5.26
CA GLY A 23 31.44 -16.67 4.91
C GLY A 23 32.84 -16.44 4.33
N PHE A 24 33.00 -15.46 3.44
CA PHE A 24 34.30 -15.11 2.87
C PHE A 24 35.27 -14.57 3.93
N SER A 25 34.83 -13.63 4.79
CA SER A 25 35.65 -13.14 5.90
C SER A 25 36.09 -14.26 6.83
N PHE A 26 35.21 -15.22 7.12
CA PHE A 26 35.51 -16.37 7.96
C PHE A 26 36.52 -17.31 7.29
N VAL A 27 36.32 -17.68 6.02
CA VAL A 27 37.25 -18.52 5.24
C VAL A 27 38.61 -17.83 5.10
N PHE A 28 38.62 -16.52 4.85
CA PHE A 28 39.84 -15.71 4.74
C PHE A 28 40.63 -15.68 6.05
N ALA A 29 39.96 -15.55 7.20
CA ALA A 29 40.61 -15.61 8.51
C ALA A 29 41.26 -16.99 8.78
N ASN A 30 40.57 -18.07 8.43
CA ASN A 30 41.12 -19.43 8.51
C ASN A 30 42.34 -19.62 7.61
N PHE A 31 42.27 -19.11 6.39
CA PHE A 31 43.36 -19.13 5.42
C PHE A 31 44.58 -18.33 5.91
N MET A 32 44.36 -17.14 6.47
CA MET A 32 45.44 -16.33 7.04
C MET A 32 46.10 -16.99 8.24
N ASN A 33 45.34 -17.66 9.10
CA ASN A 33 45.90 -18.46 10.20
C ASN A 33 46.77 -19.61 9.69
N PHE A 34 46.30 -20.34 8.66
CA PHE A 34 47.05 -21.40 8.02
C PHE A 34 48.37 -20.88 7.40
N MET A 35 48.33 -19.76 6.68
CA MET A 35 49.52 -19.13 6.09
C MET A 35 50.53 -18.67 7.16
N SER A 36 50.06 -18.09 8.26
CA SER A 36 50.91 -17.67 9.39
C SER A 36 51.66 -18.87 10.02
N MET A 37 50.95 -19.97 10.28
CA MET A 37 51.54 -21.20 10.82
C MET A 37 52.51 -21.86 9.83
N PHE A 38 52.22 -21.83 8.54
CA PHE A 38 53.13 -22.33 7.50
C PHE A 38 54.45 -21.54 7.49
N MET A 39 54.41 -20.21 7.58
CA MET A 39 55.61 -19.36 7.68
C MET A 39 56.44 -19.65 8.94
N LEU A 40 55.81 -19.87 10.09
CA LEU A 40 56.50 -20.22 11.33
C LEU A 40 57.21 -21.58 11.25
N SER A 41 56.67 -22.55 10.51
CA SER A 41 57.28 -23.87 10.33
C SER A 41 58.59 -23.86 9.52
N ALA A 42 58.86 -22.79 8.78
CA ALA A 42 60.11 -22.64 8.01
C ALA A 42 61.34 -22.31 8.88
N PHE A 43 61.15 -21.98 10.16
CA PHE A 43 62.24 -21.66 11.10
C PHE A 43 62.50 -22.84 12.06
N PRO A 44 63.60 -23.61 11.87
CA PRO A 44 63.85 -24.88 12.57
C PRO A 44 64.32 -24.75 14.04
N TYR A 45 64.53 -23.52 14.55
CA TYR A 45 65.10 -23.29 15.90
C TYR A 45 64.12 -23.56 17.06
N LEU A 46 62.86 -23.91 16.77
CA LEU A 46 61.76 -24.10 17.74
C LEU A 46 61.05 -25.47 17.61
N ALA A 47 61.78 -26.51 17.18
CA ALA A 47 61.22 -27.76 16.61
C ALA A 47 60.38 -28.66 17.55
N GLU A 48 60.73 -28.81 18.83
CA GLU A 48 60.09 -29.84 19.69
C GLU A 48 58.68 -29.46 20.20
N LEU A 49 58.37 -28.17 20.30
CA LEU A 49 57.01 -27.69 20.64
C LEU A 49 56.11 -27.47 19.41
N GLN A 50 56.69 -27.52 18.20
CA GLN A 50 56.08 -27.05 16.95
C GLN A 50 54.99 -28.00 16.41
N ILE A 51 55.17 -29.32 16.56
CA ILE A 51 54.26 -30.33 16.01
C ILE A 51 52.89 -30.29 16.72
N TYR A 52 52.88 -30.25 18.06
CA TYR A 52 51.63 -30.14 18.83
C TYR A 52 50.92 -28.80 18.59
N GLY A 53 51.68 -27.71 18.47
CA GLY A 53 51.14 -26.39 18.12
C GLY A 53 50.48 -26.34 16.74
N LEU A 54 50.98 -27.12 15.77
CA LEU A 54 50.46 -27.17 14.41
C LEU A 54 49.14 -27.96 14.31
N TYR A 55 49.02 -29.07 15.05
CA TYR A 55 47.75 -29.81 15.15
C TYR A 55 46.67 -29.00 15.88
N LEU A 56 47.02 -28.35 17.00
CA LEU A 56 46.10 -27.48 17.74
C LEU A 56 45.64 -26.27 16.91
N SER A 57 46.56 -25.63 16.18
CA SER A 57 46.24 -24.43 15.39
C SER A 57 45.37 -24.71 14.16
N GLN A 58 45.38 -25.93 13.63
CA GLN A 58 44.52 -26.33 12.51
C GLN A 58 43.18 -26.92 12.97
N PHE A 59 43.12 -27.55 14.15
CA PHE A 59 41.89 -28.15 14.65
C PHE A 59 40.90 -27.11 15.20
N ILE A 60 41.39 -26.10 15.93
CA ILE A 60 40.55 -25.05 16.54
C ILE A 60 39.72 -24.29 15.50
N PRO A 61 40.28 -23.83 14.36
CA PRO A 61 39.53 -23.10 13.35
C PRO A 61 38.51 -23.98 12.61
N MET A 62 38.80 -25.27 12.43
CA MET A 62 37.85 -26.21 11.81
C MET A 62 36.62 -26.42 12.69
N VAL A 63 36.82 -26.56 14.00
CA VAL A 63 35.70 -26.66 14.96
C VAL A 63 34.94 -25.34 15.03
N SER A 64 35.63 -24.19 15.08
CA SER A 64 34.98 -22.88 15.10
C SER A 64 34.18 -22.61 13.82
N ALA A 65 34.60 -23.15 12.67
CA ALA A 65 33.87 -23.08 11.41
C ALA A 65 32.51 -23.75 11.49
N VAL A 66 32.47 -24.97 12.04
CA VAL A 66 31.23 -25.72 12.19
C VAL A 66 30.29 -24.98 13.14
N PHE A 67 30.79 -24.50 14.28
CA PHE A 67 29.99 -23.70 15.22
C PHE A 67 29.49 -22.39 14.61
N PHE A 68 30.32 -21.71 13.82
CA PHE A 68 29.95 -20.48 13.13
C PHE A 68 28.82 -20.73 12.14
N ILE A 69 28.93 -21.76 11.29
CA ILE A 69 27.90 -22.14 10.33
C ILE A 69 26.58 -22.46 11.05
N LEU A 70 26.63 -23.30 12.09
CA LEU A 70 25.43 -23.67 12.86
C LEU A 70 24.77 -22.44 13.51
N SER A 71 25.56 -21.61 14.21
CA SER A 71 25.10 -20.37 14.82
C SER A 71 24.46 -19.44 13.78
N PHE A 72 25.11 -19.27 12.63
CA PHE A 72 24.62 -18.42 11.56
C PHE A 72 23.23 -18.86 11.06
N PHE A 73 23.03 -20.15 10.81
CA PHE A 73 21.73 -20.67 10.36
C PHE A 73 20.65 -20.47 11.43
N ILE A 74 20.97 -20.72 12.70
CA ILE A 74 20.02 -20.58 13.82
C ILE A 74 19.60 -19.10 13.98
N LEU A 75 20.55 -18.17 13.95
CA LEU A 75 20.28 -16.74 14.14
C LEU A 75 19.55 -16.12 12.95
N THR A 76 19.86 -16.55 11.73
CA THR A 76 19.31 -15.94 10.51
C THR A 76 17.90 -16.43 10.18
N HIS A 77 17.56 -17.67 10.59
CA HIS A 77 16.26 -18.28 10.30
C HIS A 77 15.04 -17.44 10.74
N PRO A 78 14.94 -16.94 12.00
CA PRO A 78 13.79 -16.13 12.43
C PRO A 78 13.71 -14.79 11.68
N ILE A 79 14.86 -14.18 11.36
CA ILE A 79 14.92 -12.90 10.63
C ILE A 79 14.31 -13.04 9.23
N ILE A 80 14.75 -14.06 8.49
CA ILE A 80 14.25 -14.31 7.14
C ILE A 80 12.75 -14.61 7.17
N LYS A 81 12.29 -15.40 8.15
CA LYS A 81 10.87 -15.75 8.27
C LYS A 81 10.01 -14.49 8.42
N GLU A 82 10.43 -13.53 9.25
CA GLU A 82 9.69 -12.28 9.43
C GLU A 82 9.72 -11.38 8.20
N VAL A 83 10.86 -11.28 7.52
CA VAL A 83 10.98 -10.51 6.26
C VAL A 83 10.09 -11.07 5.16
N VAL A 84 10.03 -12.40 5.02
CA VAL A 84 9.17 -13.05 4.01
C VAL A 84 7.69 -12.87 4.36
N ALA A 85 7.33 -12.97 5.64
CA ALA A 85 5.96 -12.71 6.09
C ALA A 85 5.53 -11.26 5.82
N LEU A 86 6.45 -10.30 6.04
CA LEU A 86 6.24 -8.89 5.73
C LEU A 86 6.06 -8.65 4.22
N GLU A 87 6.93 -9.22 3.38
CA GLU A 87 6.83 -9.13 1.91
C GLU A 87 5.48 -9.65 1.43
N SER A 88 5.06 -10.84 1.89
CA SER A 88 3.80 -11.46 1.49
C SER A 88 2.57 -10.65 1.94
N ALA A 89 2.60 -10.07 3.14
CA ALA A 89 1.50 -9.25 3.63
C ALA A 89 1.38 -7.96 2.81
N ILE A 90 2.52 -7.33 2.47
CA ILE A 90 2.55 -6.12 1.63
C ILE A 90 2.07 -6.42 0.21
N ASP A 91 2.44 -7.56 -0.37
CA ASP A 91 1.97 -7.99 -1.68
C ASP A 91 0.44 -8.11 -1.69
N THR A 92 -0.13 -8.76 -0.67
CA THR A 92 -1.59 -8.90 -0.49
C THR A 92 -2.30 -7.56 -0.37
N ILE A 93 -1.72 -6.63 0.39
CA ILE A 93 -2.25 -5.26 0.56
C ILE A 93 -2.16 -4.50 -0.78
N SER A 94 -1.07 -4.67 -1.53
CA SER A 94 -0.83 -3.99 -2.80
C SER A 94 -1.75 -4.51 -3.92
N ASP A 95 -2.16 -5.78 -3.83
CA ASP A 95 -3.18 -6.39 -4.69
C ASP A 95 -4.61 -5.88 -4.41
N GLY A 96 -4.79 -5.03 -3.39
CA GLY A 96 -6.04 -4.33 -3.09
C GLY A 96 -6.84 -4.90 -1.92
N ASP A 97 -6.34 -5.93 -1.23
CA ASP A 97 -6.97 -6.40 0.02
C ASP A 97 -6.51 -5.56 1.22
N PHE A 98 -7.10 -4.38 1.36
CA PHE A 98 -6.86 -3.49 2.50
C PHE A 98 -7.44 -4.01 3.81
N ASN A 99 -8.15 -5.14 3.84
CA ASN A 99 -8.56 -5.77 5.11
C ASN A 99 -7.44 -6.63 5.70
N HIS A 100 -6.44 -7.00 4.89
CA HIS A 100 -5.27 -7.70 5.38
C HIS A 100 -4.43 -6.80 6.29
N ARG A 101 -3.75 -7.41 7.26
CA ARG A 101 -2.85 -6.73 8.20
C ARG A 101 -1.58 -7.53 8.37
N ILE A 102 -0.47 -6.82 8.54
CA ILE A 102 0.80 -7.44 8.86
C ILE A 102 0.72 -8.01 10.28
N PRO A 103 1.07 -9.29 10.48
CA PRO A 103 1.06 -9.92 11.81
C PRO A 103 2.13 -9.32 12.74
N PRO A 104 2.01 -9.50 14.07
CA PRO A 104 2.99 -9.00 15.01
C PRO A 104 4.37 -9.64 14.78
N MET A 105 5.39 -8.78 14.61
CA MET A 105 6.79 -9.17 14.42
C MET A 105 7.56 -9.13 15.75
N HIS A 106 8.58 -9.99 15.91
CA HIS A 106 9.42 -10.04 17.10
C HIS A 106 10.64 -9.12 16.98
N LEU A 107 11.18 -8.94 15.78
CA LEU A 107 12.27 -8.01 15.54
C LEU A 107 11.77 -6.57 15.69
N ILE A 108 12.46 -5.78 16.52
CA ILE A 108 12.01 -4.44 16.93
C ILE A 108 11.85 -3.53 15.71
N GLU A 109 12.81 -3.58 14.79
CA GLU A 109 12.83 -2.79 13.56
C GLU A 109 11.66 -3.16 12.64
N LEU A 110 11.43 -4.46 12.43
CA LEU A 110 10.33 -4.96 11.59
C LEU A 110 8.97 -4.73 12.25
N LYS A 111 8.90 -4.77 13.58
CA LYS A 111 7.70 -4.48 14.36
C LYS A 111 7.28 -3.03 14.17
N MET A 112 8.19 -2.07 14.34
CA MET A 112 7.86 -0.65 14.10
C MET A 112 7.40 -0.43 12.67
N PHE A 113 8.07 -1.05 11.70
CA PHE A 113 7.67 -0.96 10.30
C PHE A 113 6.28 -1.55 10.05
N SER A 114 5.97 -2.72 10.61
CA SER A 114 4.65 -3.35 10.48
C SER A 114 3.52 -2.47 11.05
N LEU A 115 3.77 -1.76 12.15
CA LEU A 115 2.80 -0.84 12.75
C LEU A 115 2.56 0.38 11.86
N GLN A 116 3.63 0.95 11.28
CA GLN A 116 3.52 2.07 10.35
C GLN A 116 2.73 1.70 9.10
N VAL A 117 3.01 0.53 8.51
CA VAL A 117 2.28 0.06 7.32
C VAL A 117 0.83 -0.24 7.67
N ASN A 118 0.54 -0.93 8.78
CA ASN A 118 -0.84 -1.17 9.20
C ASN A 118 -1.62 0.12 9.44
N SER A 119 -0.99 1.16 10.00
CA SER A 119 -1.60 2.48 10.14
C SER A 119 -1.86 3.13 8.78
N MET A 120 -0.92 3.03 7.83
CA MET A 120 -1.13 3.51 6.47
C MET A 120 -2.33 2.82 5.80
N VAL A 121 -2.46 1.50 5.95
CA VAL A 121 -3.60 0.74 5.42
C VAL A 121 -4.91 1.19 6.05
N GLU A 122 -4.93 1.47 7.35
CA GLU A 122 -6.10 2.03 8.04
C GLU A 122 -6.50 3.39 7.44
N HIS A 123 -5.54 4.29 7.21
CA HIS A 123 -5.83 5.58 6.58
C HIS A 123 -6.37 5.42 5.16
N ILE A 124 -5.85 4.47 4.38
CA ILE A 124 -6.38 4.16 3.04
C ILE A 124 -7.83 3.67 3.12
N GLN A 125 -8.15 2.79 4.07
CA GLN A 125 -9.51 2.31 4.25
C GLN A 125 -10.48 3.44 4.63
N ASP A 126 -10.06 4.33 5.52
CA ASP A 126 -10.86 5.50 5.89
C ASP A 126 -11.07 6.44 4.69
N GLN A 127 -10.04 6.65 3.86
CA GLN A 127 -10.17 7.43 2.63
C GLN A 127 -11.16 6.79 1.65
N ILE A 128 -11.10 5.48 1.44
CA ILE A 128 -12.05 4.75 0.57
C ILE A 128 -13.48 4.85 1.13
N ALA A 129 -13.65 4.75 2.44
CA ALA A 129 -14.96 4.88 3.07
C ALA A 129 -15.53 6.29 2.88
N ASN A 130 -14.71 7.31 3.12
CA ASN A 130 -15.11 8.72 2.92
C ASN A 130 -15.41 9.03 1.46
N GLU A 131 -14.62 8.49 0.51
CA GLU A 131 -14.86 8.65 -0.92
C GLU A 131 -16.20 8.04 -1.32
N ARG A 132 -16.51 6.82 -0.86
CA ARG A 132 -17.82 6.18 -1.09
C ARG A 132 -18.99 6.95 -0.49
N GLU A 133 -18.81 7.52 0.69
CA GLU A 133 -19.83 8.38 1.32
C GLU A 133 -20.05 9.65 0.49
N SER A 134 -18.96 10.29 0.05
CA SER A 134 -19.01 11.47 -0.82
C SER A 134 -19.68 11.18 -2.17
N GLU A 135 -19.33 10.06 -2.82
CA GLU A 135 -19.97 9.62 -4.06
C GLU A 135 -21.48 9.36 -3.88
N SER A 136 -21.87 8.80 -2.72
CA SER A 136 -23.28 8.53 -2.43
C SER A 136 -24.04 9.82 -2.17
N ALA A 137 -23.46 10.73 -1.38
CA ALA A 137 -24.04 12.05 -1.11
C ALA A 137 -24.17 12.89 -2.39
N GLU A 138 -23.18 12.84 -3.29
CA GLU A 138 -23.25 13.53 -4.58
C GLU A 138 -24.41 12.99 -5.44
N LYS A 139 -24.58 11.66 -5.51
CA LYS A 139 -25.69 11.03 -6.25
C LYS A 139 -27.05 11.44 -5.68
N GLU A 140 -27.22 11.36 -4.35
CA GLU A 140 -28.46 11.76 -3.69
C GLU A 140 -28.78 13.25 -3.91
N TRP A 141 -27.77 14.10 -3.84
CA TRP A 141 -27.91 15.53 -4.11
C TRP A 141 -28.32 15.82 -5.56
N ILE A 142 -27.72 15.12 -6.54
CA ILE A 142 -28.10 15.25 -7.96
C ILE A 142 -29.56 14.84 -8.16
N GLU A 143 -29.98 13.70 -7.59
CA GLU A 143 -31.37 13.23 -7.67
C GLU A 143 -32.35 14.25 -7.08
N GLN A 144 -32.00 14.83 -5.93
CA GLN A 144 -32.79 15.89 -5.31
C GLN A 144 -32.93 17.12 -6.23
N VAL A 145 -31.82 17.63 -6.76
CA VAL A 145 -31.83 18.81 -7.64
C VAL A 145 -32.65 18.55 -8.90
N ILE A 146 -32.52 17.37 -9.52
CA ILE A 146 -33.30 17.00 -10.70
C ILE A 146 -34.81 17.03 -10.38
N ASN A 147 -35.21 16.44 -9.26
CA ASN A 147 -36.61 16.45 -8.82
C ASN A 147 -37.13 17.88 -8.56
N GLU A 148 -36.30 18.74 -7.95
CA GLU A 148 -36.63 20.15 -7.72
C GLU A 148 -36.77 20.94 -9.03
N LEU A 149 -35.99 20.62 -10.08
CA LEU A 149 -36.11 21.23 -11.41
C LEU A 149 -37.37 20.77 -12.17
N HIS A 150 -37.78 19.51 -12.02
CA HIS A 150 -38.99 18.98 -12.67
C HIS A 150 -40.27 19.70 -12.22
N THR A 151 -40.35 20.10 -10.95
CA THR A 151 -41.55 20.75 -10.39
C THR A 151 -41.94 22.06 -11.10
N PRO A 152 -41.06 23.09 -11.21
CA PRO A 152 -41.37 24.32 -11.92
C PRO A 152 -41.47 24.08 -13.43
N LEU A 153 -40.70 23.15 -14.01
CA LEU A 153 -40.82 22.79 -15.42
C LEU A 153 -42.22 22.24 -15.75
N ASP A 154 -42.72 21.32 -14.92
CA ASP A 154 -44.07 20.78 -15.09
C ASP A 154 -45.13 21.86 -14.89
N ALA A 155 -44.93 22.79 -13.95
CA ALA A 155 -45.82 23.94 -13.75
C ALA A 155 -45.89 24.82 -15.00
N ILE A 156 -44.74 25.13 -15.61
CA ILE A 156 -44.66 25.90 -16.87
C ILE A 156 -45.39 25.14 -17.99
N ILE A 157 -45.12 23.85 -18.17
CA ILE A 157 -45.76 23.04 -19.22
C ILE A 157 -47.27 22.96 -19.01
N ARG A 158 -47.73 22.75 -17.77
CA ARG A 158 -49.15 22.71 -17.41
C ARG A 158 -49.84 24.04 -17.73
N ASN A 159 -49.27 25.15 -17.26
CA ASN A 159 -49.86 26.48 -17.41
C ASN A 159 -49.90 26.92 -18.88
N LEU A 160 -48.80 26.74 -19.62
CA LEU A 160 -48.77 26.97 -21.07
C LEU A 160 -49.78 26.06 -21.81
N GLY A 161 -49.97 24.82 -21.33
CA GLY A 161 -50.98 23.91 -21.85
C GLY A 161 -52.42 24.42 -21.65
N MET A 162 -52.72 25.03 -20.49
CA MET A 162 -54.02 25.66 -20.21
C MET A 162 -54.25 26.89 -21.10
N LEU A 163 -53.23 27.74 -21.27
CA LEU A 163 -53.29 28.91 -22.15
C LEU A 163 -53.52 28.48 -23.61
N LYS A 164 -52.76 27.50 -24.11
CA LYS A 164 -52.89 27.01 -25.51
C LYS A 164 -54.28 26.47 -25.81
N ARG A 165 -54.89 25.74 -24.87
CA ARG A 165 -56.23 25.15 -25.01
C ARG A 165 -57.37 26.13 -24.68
N HIS A 166 -57.07 27.39 -24.39
CA HIS A 166 -58.04 28.40 -23.94
C HIS A 166 -58.89 27.89 -22.76
N SER A 167 -58.28 27.11 -21.86
CA SER A 167 -58.95 26.41 -20.77
C SER A 167 -59.02 27.26 -19.48
N TYR A 168 -59.22 28.58 -19.62
CA TYR A 168 -59.36 29.56 -18.53
C TYR A 168 -60.81 30.08 -18.49
N GLN A 169 -61.35 30.38 -17.30
CA GLN A 169 -62.78 30.72 -17.14
C GLN A 169 -63.02 32.24 -17.22
N SER A 170 -61.99 33.05 -16.96
CA SER A 170 -62.07 34.51 -16.97
C SER A 170 -60.80 35.17 -17.51
N GLU A 171 -60.88 36.47 -17.81
CA GLU A 171 -59.71 37.31 -18.15
C GLU A 171 -58.72 37.37 -16.95
N GLU A 172 -59.25 37.38 -15.73
CA GLU A 172 -58.47 37.38 -14.49
C GLU A 172 -57.68 36.06 -14.33
N ASP A 173 -58.31 34.91 -14.64
CA ASP A 173 -57.66 33.60 -14.65
C ASP A 173 -56.51 33.55 -15.67
N HIS A 174 -56.71 34.14 -16.86
CA HIS A 174 -55.67 34.20 -17.88
C HIS A 174 -54.45 34.99 -17.39
N VAL A 175 -54.67 36.17 -16.79
CA VAL A 175 -53.59 36.98 -16.20
C VAL A 175 -52.88 36.23 -15.07
N GLN A 176 -53.63 35.53 -14.22
CA GLN A 176 -53.08 34.74 -13.13
C GLN A 176 -52.22 33.58 -13.65
N ILE A 177 -52.70 32.80 -14.63
CA ILE A 177 -51.94 31.70 -15.22
C ILE A 177 -50.63 32.21 -15.86
N VAL A 178 -50.66 33.37 -16.54
CA VAL A 178 -49.45 34.01 -17.07
C VAL A 178 -48.47 34.39 -15.96
N HIS A 179 -48.97 34.96 -14.86
CA HIS A 179 -48.15 35.32 -13.71
C HIS A 179 -47.51 34.09 -13.04
N GLU A 180 -48.29 33.04 -12.78
CA GLU A 180 -47.79 31.78 -12.21
C GLU A 180 -46.75 31.11 -13.11
N THR A 181 -46.95 31.15 -14.43
CA THR A 181 -45.97 30.64 -15.42
C THR A 181 -44.66 31.43 -15.35
N TYR A 182 -44.73 32.76 -15.27
CA TYR A 182 -43.55 33.61 -15.18
C TYR A 182 -42.78 33.35 -13.88
N THR A 183 -43.48 33.22 -12.75
CA THR A 183 -42.89 32.89 -11.45
C THR A 183 -42.19 31.53 -11.49
N ALA A 184 -42.84 30.48 -12.01
CA ALA A 184 -42.23 29.16 -12.15
C ALA A 184 -40.98 29.18 -13.06
N ALA A 185 -40.99 29.95 -14.17
CA ALA A 185 -39.82 30.12 -15.03
C ALA A 185 -38.66 30.84 -14.31
N TYR A 186 -38.96 31.82 -13.45
CA TYR A 186 -37.97 32.51 -12.64
C TYR A 186 -37.37 31.58 -11.57
N GLU A 187 -38.19 30.78 -10.90
CA GLU A 187 -37.75 29.77 -9.92
C GLU A 187 -36.85 28.72 -10.57
N LEU A 188 -37.24 28.17 -11.72
CA LEU A 188 -36.41 27.24 -12.49
C LEU A 188 -35.05 27.85 -12.84
N ARG A 189 -35.03 29.13 -13.28
CA ARG A 189 -33.78 29.84 -13.57
C ARG A 189 -32.89 29.99 -12.33
N LYS A 190 -33.48 30.24 -11.16
CA LYS A 190 -32.73 30.33 -9.90
C LYS A 190 -32.07 28.99 -9.57
N LEU A 191 -32.83 27.88 -9.62
CA LEU A 191 -32.30 26.54 -9.36
C LEU A 191 -31.15 26.17 -10.33
N ILE A 192 -31.27 26.52 -11.61
CA ILE A 192 -30.20 26.30 -12.60
C ILE A 192 -28.94 27.12 -12.26
N ASN A 193 -29.11 28.37 -11.81
CA ASN A 193 -27.97 29.20 -11.40
C ASN A 193 -27.27 28.63 -10.16
N ASP A 194 -28.04 28.18 -9.17
CA ASP A 194 -27.52 27.58 -7.94
C ASP A 194 -26.74 26.28 -8.25
N LEU A 195 -27.29 25.42 -9.12
CA LEU A 195 -26.62 24.22 -9.65
C LEU A 195 -25.31 24.57 -10.39
N SER A 196 -25.34 25.57 -11.28
CA SER A 196 -24.15 25.99 -12.00
C SER A 196 -23.07 26.58 -11.08
N GLN A 197 -23.45 27.20 -9.96
CA GLN A 197 -22.49 27.72 -8.99
C GLN A 197 -21.83 26.56 -8.23
N TYR A 198 -22.62 25.58 -7.78
CA TYR A 198 -22.10 24.40 -7.10
C TYR A 198 -21.12 23.62 -7.98
N ALA A 199 -21.48 23.33 -9.24
CA ALA A 199 -20.62 22.57 -10.16
C ALA A 199 -19.26 23.22 -10.43
N ARG A 200 -19.16 24.55 -10.31
CA ARG A 200 -17.88 25.28 -10.44
C ARG A 200 -17.02 25.15 -9.19
N LEU A 201 -17.65 25.11 -8.01
CA LEU A 201 -16.97 24.95 -6.73
C LEU A 201 -16.45 23.52 -6.52
N SER A 202 -17.17 22.51 -7.05
CA SER A 202 -16.77 21.10 -6.94
C SER A 202 -15.70 20.66 -7.95
N SER A 203 -15.44 21.45 -9.00
CA SER A 203 -14.44 21.14 -10.04
C SER A 203 -13.01 21.66 -9.76
N HIS A 204 -12.76 22.19 -8.56
CA HIS A 204 -11.47 22.73 -8.11
C HIS A 204 -11.00 22.02 -6.85
#